data_AF-A0A7X3NXA5-F1
#
_entry.id   AF-A0A7X3NXA5-F1
#
_cell.length_a   1.000
_cell.length_b   1.000
_cell.length_c   1.000
_cell.angle_alpha   90.00
_cell.angle_beta   90.00
_cell.angle_gamma   90.00
#
_symmetry.space_group_name_H-M   'P 1'
#
loop_
_entity.id
_entity.type
_entity.pdbx_description
1 polymer ?
#
loop_
_entity_poly.entity_id
_entity_poly.type
_entity_poly.pdbx_seq_one_letter_code
_entity_poly.pdbx_strand_id
1 'polypeptide(L)'
;MSKKFAQEKIEKWVEKYPDGYLKGSFAQIAEEIGVSSTSVGNHLDRIIAKRDGVLPSEVTARREKAGFRRSPQKSSPEDVAEMHRLHSEEGKKPKDIAYILGCSEKTVRNHLKKHEQD
;
A
#
# COMPACT_ATOMS: atom_id res chain seq x y z
N MET A 1 17.17 -8.26 1.45
CA MET A 1 16.48 -9.17 0.50
C MET A 1 16.39 -8.45 -0.86
N SER A 2 16.92 -9.03 -1.95
CA SER A 2 16.94 -8.35 -3.26
C SER A 2 15.53 -8.31 -3.87
N LYS A 3 15.14 -7.17 -4.47
CA LYS A 3 13.80 -7.00 -5.10
C LYS A 3 13.47 -8.11 -6.12
N LYS A 4 14.49 -8.64 -6.80
CA LYS A 4 14.34 -9.75 -7.76
C LYS A 4 13.84 -11.05 -7.11
N PHE A 5 14.33 -11.37 -5.92
CA PHE A 5 13.97 -12.61 -5.22
C PHE A 5 12.48 -12.64 -4.81
N ALA A 6 11.95 -11.50 -4.35
CA ALA A 6 10.53 -11.40 -4.01
C ALA A 6 9.64 -11.52 -5.24
N GLN A 7 10.05 -10.93 -6.37
CA GLN A 7 9.33 -11.04 -7.64
C GLN A 7 9.26 -12.50 -8.12
N GLU A 8 10.38 -13.22 -8.16
CA GLU A 8 10.41 -14.63 -8.61
C GLU A 8 9.51 -15.55 -7.77
N LYS A 9 9.47 -15.33 -6.45
CA LYS A 9 8.56 -16.07 -5.56
C LYS A 9 7.09 -15.80 -5.88
N ILE A 10 6.74 -14.54 -6.16
CA ILE A 10 5.37 -14.16 -6.50
C ILE A 10 4.99 -14.73 -7.87
N GLU A 11 5.88 -14.69 -8.87
CA GLU A 11 5.65 -15.28 -10.18
C GLU A 11 5.32 -16.78 -10.08
N LYS A 12 6.14 -17.55 -9.36
CA LYS A 12 5.89 -18.99 -9.12
C LYS A 12 4.57 -19.24 -8.39
N TRP A 13 4.20 -18.38 -7.44
CA TRP A 13 2.93 -18.50 -6.74
C TRP A 13 1.73 -18.21 -7.65
N VAL A 14 1.83 -17.20 -8.54
CA VAL A 14 0.80 -16.88 -9.53
C VAL A 14 0.62 -18.01 -10.55
N GLU A 15 1.70 -18.70 -10.92
CA GLU A 15 1.62 -19.91 -11.78
C GLU A 15 0.91 -21.07 -11.06
N LYS A 16 1.22 -21.28 -9.77
CA LYS A 16 0.61 -22.34 -8.95
C LYS A 16 -0.86 -22.05 -8.63
N TYR A 17 -1.22 -20.78 -8.45
CA TYR A 17 -2.56 -20.33 -8.06
C TYR A 17 -3.04 -19.20 -8.98
N PRO A 18 -3.49 -19.53 -10.20
CA PRO A 18 -3.79 -18.53 -11.23
C PRO A 18 -4.86 -17.50 -10.83
N ASP A 19 -5.82 -17.91 -9.99
CA ASP A 19 -6.87 -17.08 -9.42
C ASP A 19 -6.73 -16.83 -7.91
N GLY A 20 -5.63 -17.29 -7.29
CA GLY A 20 -5.41 -17.18 -5.84
C GLY A 20 -5.42 -15.73 -5.36
N TYR A 21 -4.99 -14.80 -6.22
CA TYR A 21 -4.92 -13.36 -5.95
C TYR A 21 -6.29 -12.69 -5.70
N LEU A 22 -7.39 -13.38 -6.03
CA LEU A 22 -8.77 -12.93 -5.79
C LEU A 22 -9.30 -13.33 -4.41
N LYS A 23 -8.68 -14.32 -3.74
CA LYS A 23 -9.23 -14.94 -2.52
C LYS A 23 -8.47 -14.60 -1.24
N GLY A 24 -7.22 -14.15 -1.34
CA GLY A 24 -6.34 -13.91 -0.18
C GLY A 24 -5.98 -12.44 0.02
N SER A 25 -5.79 -12.04 1.27
CA SER A 25 -5.16 -10.76 1.64
C SER A 25 -3.70 -10.74 1.18
N PHE A 26 -3.10 -9.56 0.99
CA PHE A 26 -1.66 -9.49 0.73
C PHE A 26 -0.82 -10.09 1.87
N ALA A 27 -1.31 -10.02 3.11
CA ALA A 27 -0.65 -10.63 4.25
C ALA A 27 -0.66 -12.16 4.15
N GLN A 28 -1.80 -12.76 3.81
CA GLN A 28 -1.91 -14.22 3.65
C GLN A 28 -0.99 -14.74 2.54
N ILE A 29 -0.99 -14.07 1.38
CA ILE A 29 -0.11 -14.43 0.26
C ILE A 29 1.36 -14.29 0.69
N ALA A 30 1.67 -13.21 1.40
CA ALA A 30 3.02 -12.93 1.90
C ALA A 30 3.52 -13.97 2.90
N GLU A 31 2.66 -14.41 3.83
CA GLU A 31 2.94 -15.49 4.78
C GLU A 31 3.19 -16.82 4.04
N GLU A 32 2.36 -17.14 3.03
CA GLU A 32 2.48 -18.38 2.28
C GLU A 32 3.81 -18.48 1.51
N ILE A 33 4.26 -17.39 0.90
CA ILE A 33 5.48 -17.39 0.08
C ILE A 33 6.73 -16.92 0.84
N GLY A 34 6.55 -16.48 2.09
CA GLY A 34 7.62 -15.95 2.94
C GLY A 34 8.27 -14.69 2.36
N VAL A 35 7.48 -13.67 2.03
CA VAL A 35 7.93 -12.31 1.67
C VAL A 35 7.12 -11.27 2.46
N SER A 36 7.41 -9.97 2.31
CA SER A 36 6.58 -8.94 2.94
C SER A 36 5.31 -8.64 2.15
N SER A 37 4.21 -8.33 2.85
CA SER A 37 2.93 -7.92 2.24
C SER A 37 3.07 -6.69 1.34
N THR A 38 3.96 -5.75 1.69
CA THR A 38 4.32 -4.62 0.84
C THR A 38 4.95 -5.08 -0.48
N SER A 39 5.84 -6.08 -0.46
CA SER A 39 6.43 -6.62 -1.70
C SER A 39 5.35 -7.28 -2.57
N VAL A 40 4.44 -8.04 -1.96
CA VAL A 40 3.29 -8.60 -2.67
C VAL A 40 2.47 -7.49 -3.33
N GLY A 41 2.10 -6.44 -2.59
CA GLY A 41 1.32 -5.33 -3.13
C GLY A 41 2.02 -4.57 -4.27
N ASN A 42 3.34 -4.44 -4.22
CA ASN A 42 4.12 -3.75 -5.24
C ASN A 42 4.29 -4.55 -6.54
N HIS A 43 4.23 -5.89 -6.47
CA HIS A 43 4.60 -6.77 -7.59
C HIS A 43 3.43 -7.60 -8.14
N LEU A 44 2.51 -8.08 -7.30
CA LEU A 44 1.46 -9.03 -7.67
C LEU A 44 0.58 -8.51 -8.83
N ASP A 45 0.04 -7.30 -8.70
CA ASP A 45 -0.86 -6.73 -9.71
C ASP A 45 -0.15 -6.54 -11.06
N ARG A 46 1.17 -6.25 -11.06
CA ARG A 46 1.98 -6.10 -12.28
C ARG A 46 2.29 -7.43 -12.96
N ILE A 47 2.58 -8.47 -12.17
CA ILE A 47 2.85 -9.81 -12.67
C ILE A 47 1.61 -10.38 -13.36
N ILE A 48 0.45 -10.27 -12.72
CA ILE A 48 -0.83 -10.72 -13.29
C ILE A 48 -1.19 -9.91 -14.54
N ALA A 49 -1.01 -8.58 -14.49
CA ALA A 49 -1.23 -7.71 -15.63
C ALA A 49 -0.38 -8.13 -16.86
N LYS A 50 0.90 -8.43 -16.64
CA LYS A 50 1.80 -8.92 -17.69
C LYS A 50 1.38 -10.29 -18.23
N ARG A 51 0.95 -11.20 -17.35
CA ARG A 51 0.48 -12.55 -17.73
C ARG A 51 -0.79 -12.48 -18.58
N ASP A 52 -1.75 -11.67 -18.16
CA ASP A 52 -3.08 -11.58 -18.77
C ASP A 52 -3.14 -10.58 -19.94
N GLY A 53 -2.06 -9.82 -20.19
CA GLY A 53 -2.04 -8.78 -21.23
C GLY A 53 -2.92 -7.58 -20.93
N VAL A 54 -3.13 -7.25 -19.65
CA VAL A 54 -4.02 -6.16 -19.19
C VAL A 54 -3.26 -5.13 -18.37
N LEU A 55 -3.93 -4.03 -18.01
CA LEU A 55 -3.35 -3.02 -17.14
C LEU A 55 -3.39 -3.43 -15.66
N PRO A 56 -2.40 -3.03 -14.82
CA PRO A 56 -2.45 -3.28 -13.37
C PRO A 56 -3.69 -2.71 -12.66
N SER A 57 -4.26 -1.63 -13.20
CA SER A 57 -5.53 -1.05 -12.71
C SER A 57 -6.71 -2.00 -12.91
N GLU A 58 -6.75 -2.77 -14.00
CA GLU A 58 -7.80 -3.77 -14.24
C GLU A 58 -7.68 -4.94 -13.28
N VAL A 59 -6.46 -5.41 -13.00
CA VAL A 59 -6.22 -6.45 -11.98
C VAL A 59 -6.71 -5.96 -10.61
N THR A 60 -6.40 -4.71 -10.27
CA THR A 60 -6.89 -4.08 -9.03
C THR A 60 -8.43 -4.09 -8.98
N ALA A 61 -9.09 -3.66 -10.06
CA ALA A 61 -10.54 -3.64 -10.16
C ALA A 61 -11.17 -5.04 -10.04
N ARG A 62 -10.55 -6.08 -10.63
CA ARG A 62 -11.01 -7.48 -10.50
C ARG A 62 -10.98 -7.94 -9.04
N ARG A 63 -9.93 -7.58 -8.31
CA ARG A 63 -9.77 -7.91 -6.89
C ARG A 63 -10.78 -7.18 -6.04
N GLU A 64 -10.99 -5.88 -6.28
CA GLU A 64 -12.02 -5.10 -5.59
C GLU A 64 -13.42 -5.69 -5.81
N LYS A 65 -13.73 -6.08 -7.05
CA LYS A 65 -14.98 -6.78 -7.40
C LYS A 65 -15.13 -8.14 -6.69
N ALA A 66 -14.02 -8.85 -6.47
CA ALA A 66 -13.97 -10.10 -5.72
C ALA A 66 -14.06 -9.90 -4.19
N GLY A 67 -14.24 -8.66 -3.71
CA GLY A 67 -14.34 -8.34 -2.29
C GLY A 67 -13.00 -8.06 -1.61
N PHE A 68 -11.90 -8.01 -2.37
CA PHE A 68 -10.61 -7.56 -1.83
C PHE A 68 -10.67 -6.06 -1.57
N ARG A 69 -10.71 -5.65 -0.29
CA ARG A 69 -10.53 -4.26 0.09
C ARG A 69 -9.05 -4.02 0.40
N ARG A 70 -8.40 -3.12 -0.34
CA ARG A 70 -7.14 -2.53 0.15
C ARG A 70 -7.48 -1.83 1.45
N SER A 71 -6.94 -2.34 2.55
CA SER A 71 -7.05 -1.63 3.83
C SER A 71 -6.40 -0.26 3.61
N PRO A 72 -7.09 0.86 3.89
CA PRO A 72 -6.46 2.16 3.79
C PRO A 72 -5.22 2.16 4.66
N GLN A 73 -4.06 2.52 4.09
CA GLN A 73 -2.86 2.78 4.89
C GLN A 73 -3.20 3.94 5.82
N LYS A 74 -3.50 3.61 7.07
CA LYS A 74 -3.67 4.61 8.13
C LYS A 74 -2.27 5.05 8.55
N SER A 75 -2.05 6.35 8.60
CA SER A 75 -0.90 6.92 9.31
C SER A 75 -0.91 6.39 10.74
N SER A 76 0.26 6.08 11.29
CA SER A 76 0.33 5.65 12.69
C SER A 76 -0.11 6.79 13.62
N PRO A 77 -0.59 6.50 14.84
CA PRO A 77 -0.88 7.55 15.82
C PRO A 77 0.31 8.47 16.10
N GLU A 78 1.53 7.91 16.07
CA GLU A 78 2.78 8.65 16.24
C GLU A 78 3.02 9.63 15.09
N ASP A 79 2.83 9.17 13.84
CA ASP A 79 2.93 10.06 12.66
C ASP A 79 1.92 11.21 12.74
N VAL A 80 0.71 10.94 13.22
CA VAL A 80 -0.33 11.98 13.37
C VAL A 80 0.07 12.99 14.44
N ALA A 81 0.52 12.53 15.61
CA ALA A 81 1.00 13.42 16.67
C ALA A 81 2.17 14.29 16.19
N GLU A 82 3.10 13.71 15.45
CA GLU A 82 4.24 14.42 14.88
C GLU A 82 3.82 15.43 13.78
N MET A 83 2.82 15.10 12.94
CA MET A 83 2.23 16.07 11.99
C MET A 83 1.72 17.32 12.73
N HIS A 84 1.03 17.12 13.87
CA HIS A 84 0.49 18.23 14.67
C HIS A 84 1.61 19.05 15.33
N ARG A 85 2.59 18.39 15.95
CA ARG A 85 3.75 19.07 16.56
C ARG A 85 4.49 19.94 15.54
N LEU A 86 4.82 19.39 14.38
CA LEU A 86 5.53 20.10 13.31
C LEU A 86 4.71 21.28 12.74
N HIS A 87 3.39 21.14 12.68
CA HIS A 87 2.52 22.20 12.17
C HIS A 87 2.31 23.33 13.19
N SER A 88 1.96 22.98 14.43
CA SER A 88 1.57 23.93 15.47
C SER A 88 2.76 24.57 16.20
N GLU A 89 3.81 23.79 16.51
CA GLU A 89 4.96 24.29 17.27
C GLU A 89 6.06 24.82 16.36
N GLU A 90 6.33 24.13 15.24
CA GLU A 90 7.41 24.49 14.31
C GLU A 90 6.91 25.32 13.10
N GLY A 91 5.60 25.52 12.95
CA GLY A 91 5.02 26.32 11.87
C GLY A 91 5.27 25.77 10.46
N LYS A 92 5.59 24.47 10.33
CA LYS A 92 5.94 23.87 9.04
C LYS A 92 4.72 23.75 8.14
N LYS A 93 4.95 23.91 6.84
CA LYS A 93 3.90 23.75 5.82
C LYS A 93 3.60 22.27 5.62
N PRO A 94 2.36 21.90 5.24
CA PRO A 94 1.98 20.50 4.99
C PRO A 94 2.90 19.76 4.01
N LYS A 95 3.45 20.47 3.02
CA LYS A 95 4.43 19.91 2.07
C LYS A 95 5.74 19.49 2.74
N ASP A 96 6.26 20.30 3.65
CA ASP A 96 7.52 20.02 4.35
C ASP A 96 7.32 18.89 5.37
N ILE A 97 6.17 18.88 6.06
CA ILE A 97 5.77 17.79 6.96
C ILE A 97 5.65 16.47 6.18
N ALA A 98 5.03 16.49 5.00
CA ALA A 98 4.92 15.32 4.14
C ALA A 98 6.30 14.78 3.72
N TYR A 99 7.24 15.67 3.44
CA TYR A 99 8.62 15.29 3.15
C TYR A 99 9.32 14.66 4.35
N ILE A 100 9.18 15.25 5.55
CA ILE A 100 9.79 14.75 6.79
C ILE A 100 9.25 13.35 7.14
N LEU A 101 7.93 13.16 7.03
CA LEU A 101 7.25 11.92 7.44
C LEU A 101 7.14 10.90 6.31
N GLY A 102 7.67 11.19 5.12
CA GLY A 102 7.62 10.28 3.98
C GLY A 102 6.20 9.91 3.52
N CYS A 103 5.23 10.80 3.72
CA CYS A 103 3.83 10.58 3.33
C CYS A 103 3.37 11.59 2.27
N SER A 104 2.12 11.49 1.81
CA SER A 104 1.60 12.43 0.81
C SER A 104 1.14 13.74 1.46
N GLU A 105 1.33 14.87 0.80
CA GLU A 105 0.81 16.16 1.28
C GLU A 105 -0.72 16.11 1.50
N LYS A 106 -1.44 15.36 0.66
CA LYS A 106 -2.88 15.13 0.83
C LYS A 106 -3.19 14.41 2.14
N THR A 107 -2.36 13.45 2.54
CA THR A 107 -2.48 12.74 3.83
C THR A 107 -2.34 13.74 4.98
N VAL A 108 -1.29 14.57 4.96
CA VAL A 108 -1.05 15.58 6.00
C VAL A 108 -2.21 16.56 6.11
N ARG A 109 -2.65 17.16 5.00
CA ARG A 109 -3.78 18.11 5.01
C ARG A 109 -5.07 17.48 5.53
N ASN A 110 -5.35 16.23 5.16
CA ASN A 110 -6.52 15.52 5.65
C ASN A 110 -6.49 15.29 7.17
N HIS A 111 -5.31 15.01 7.73
CA HIS A 111 -5.14 14.84 9.18
C HIS A 111 -5.25 16.17 9.94
N LEU A 112 -4.56 17.21 9.47
CA LEU A 112 -4.62 18.54 10.08
C LEU A 112 -6.06 19.10 10.08
N LYS A 113 -6.75 19.02 8.94
CA LYS A 113 -8.13 19.51 8.81
C LYS A 113 -9.12 18.79 9.74
N LYS A 114 -8.89 17.51 10.04
CA LYS A 114 -9.81 16.72 10.87
C LYS A 114 -9.82 17.17 12.34
N HIS A 115 -8.78 17.85 12.79
CA HIS A 115 -8.61 18.30 14.18
C HIS A 115 -8.79 19.82 14.37
N GLU A 116 -9.05 20.58 13.31
CA GLU A 116 -9.43 22.01 13.40
C GLU A 116 -10.95 22.22 13.58
N GLN A 117 -11.75 21.15 13.59
CA GLN A 117 -13.22 21.20 13.72
C GLN A 117 -13.76 20.71 15.08
N ASP A 118 -12.88 20.49 16.07
CA ASP A 118 -13.21 20.27 17.48
C ASP A 118 -12.85 21.53 18.29
#